data_AF-A0A8S2G9P3-F1
#
_entry.id   AF-A0A8S2G9P3-F1
#
_cell.length_a   1.000
_cell.length_b   1.000
_cell.length_c   1.000
_cell.angle_alpha   90.00
_cell.angle_beta   90.00
_cell.angle_gamma   90.00
#
_symmetry.space_group_name_H-M   'P 1'
#
loop_
_entity.id
_entity.type
_entity.pdbx_description
1 polymer ?
#
loop_
_entity_poly.entity_id
_entity_poly.type
_entity_poly.pdbx_seq_one_letter_code
_entity_poly.pdbx_strand_id
1 'polypeptide(L)'
;MTREQRFRIYEELGMLVGRLHSGYIFQTFGNVKKGENEQLICDGQFHTWKEMFQEIIERQIKEFDKTVFEELAKAIHGYLLKNMHLIDYEIISRLLHMDLHPGNILINFGCDQDCFPIICGLLDIEDALIGHNEYELMRIEKGSFEDAQDSDEYRTKFLSAYTKYVKLDDGYELRRPFYSLSRELVGMKCLLEYGLKYTQAESVEEHMKNIELKIRKTISDSE
;
A
#
# COMPACT_ATOMS: atom_id res chain seq x y z
N MET A 1 -16.02 18.85 -0.75
CA MET A 1 -15.81 18.08 0.48
C MET A 1 -15.07 18.95 1.50
N THR A 2 -15.62 19.12 2.69
CA THR A 2 -15.01 19.90 3.79
C THR A 2 -13.86 19.13 4.44
N ARG A 3 -13.03 19.82 5.25
CA ARG A 3 -11.96 19.18 6.04
C ARG A 3 -12.53 18.15 7.02
N GLU A 4 -13.64 18.47 7.68
CA GLU A 4 -14.31 17.56 8.60
C GLU A 4 -14.85 16.31 7.91
N GLN A 5 -15.45 16.45 6.73
CA GLN A 5 -15.87 15.31 5.91
C GLN A 5 -14.68 14.42 5.52
N ARG A 6 -13.52 15.00 5.17
CA ARG A 6 -12.29 14.24 4.91
C ARG A 6 -11.82 13.48 6.14
N PHE A 7 -11.81 14.10 7.31
CA PHE A 7 -11.44 13.42 8.55
C PHE A 7 -12.34 12.22 8.84
N ARG A 8 -13.66 12.37 8.61
CA ARG A 8 -14.60 11.26 8.76
C ARG A 8 -14.35 10.14 7.76
N ILE A 9 -14.08 10.46 6.50
CA ILE A 9 -13.76 9.45 5.49
C ILE A 9 -12.51 8.66 5.88
N TYR A 10 -11.45 9.31 6.37
CA TYR A 10 -10.24 8.58 6.78
C TYR A 10 -10.41 7.78 8.07
N GLU A 11 -11.25 8.25 8.99
CA GLU A 11 -11.66 7.45 10.15
C GLU A 11 -12.45 6.20 9.71
N GLU A 12 -13.45 6.35 8.84
CA GLU A 12 -14.21 5.23 8.26
C GLU A 12 -13.31 4.26 7.48
N LEU A 13 -12.38 4.78 6.68
CA LEU A 13 -11.41 3.96 5.93
C LEU A 13 -10.53 3.15 6.89
N GLY A 14 -10.04 3.76 7.96
CA GLY A 14 -9.27 3.06 8.99
C GLY A 14 -10.06 1.94 9.64
N MET A 15 -11.34 2.18 9.97
CA MET A 15 -12.20 1.13 10.53
C MET A 15 -12.45 0.00 9.52
N LEU A 16 -12.69 0.33 8.25
CA LEU A 16 -12.95 -0.64 7.19
C LEU A 16 -11.74 -1.54 6.94
N VAL A 17 -10.56 -0.96 6.76
CA VAL A 17 -9.30 -1.69 6.56
C VAL A 17 -8.97 -2.51 7.81
N GLY A 18 -9.21 -1.96 9.00
CA GLY A 18 -9.02 -2.69 10.26
C GLY A 18 -9.92 -3.92 10.36
N ARG A 19 -11.18 -3.82 9.94
CA ARG A 19 -12.12 -4.96 9.87
C ARG A 19 -11.68 -5.99 8.83
N LEU A 20 -11.27 -5.56 7.64
CA LEU A 20 -10.76 -6.45 6.60
C LEU A 20 -9.56 -7.26 7.10
N HIS A 21 -8.58 -6.57 7.69
CA HIS A 21 -7.35 -7.15 8.19
C HIS A 21 -7.55 -8.03 9.44
N SER A 22 -8.58 -7.77 10.25
CA SER A 22 -8.88 -8.57 11.46
C SER A 22 -9.84 -9.73 11.21
N GLY A 23 -10.58 -9.71 10.09
CA GLY A 23 -11.65 -10.68 9.82
C GLY A 23 -11.16 -12.09 9.53
N TYR A 24 -9.98 -12.23 8.92
CA TYR A 24 -9.44 -13.53 8.50
C TYR A 24 -7.93 -13.61 8.75
N ILE A 25 -7.47 -14.77 9.22
CA ILE A 25 -6.06 -15.14 9.35
C ILE A 25 -5.83 -16.38 8.50
N PHE A 26 -4.71 -16.44 7.80
CA PHE A 26 -4.34 -17.56 6.95
C PHE A 26 -3.06 -18.24 7.49
N GLN A 27 -2.80 -19.46 7.02
CA GLN A 27 -1.61 -20.22 7.42
C GLN A 27 -0.40 -19.93 6.51
N THR A 28 -0.66 -19.37 5.34
CA THR A 28 0.32 -19.17 4.27
C THR A 28 0.12 -17.80 3.64
N PHE A 29 1.12 -17.34 2.90
CA PHE A 29 1.10 -16.11 2.13
C PHE A 29 0.97 -16.44 0.64
N GLY A 30 0.19 -15.64 -0.10
CA GLY A 30 0.00 -15.85 -1.52
C GLY A 30 -1.23 -15.14 -2.10
N ASN A 31 -1.60 -15.52 -3.31
CA ASN A 31 -2.74 -14.93 -4.00
C ASN A 31 -4.06 -15.43 -3.41
N VAL A 32 -5.09 -14.59 -3.53
CA VAL A 32 -6.46 -14.98 -3.19
C VAL A 32 -7.07 -15.75 -4.35
N LYS A 33 -7.74 -16.86 -4.06
CA LYS A 33 -8.54 -17.62 -5.03
C LYS A 33 -9.94 -17.89 -4.50
N LYS A 34 -10.87 -18.12 -5.43
CA LYS A 34 -12.23 -18.60 -5.12
C LYS A 34 -12.18 -20.10 -4.81
N GLY A 35 -12.63 -20.48 -3.62
CA GLY A 35 -12.83 -21.87 -3.22
C GLY A 35 -14.18 -22.44 -3.66
N GLU A 36 -14.42 -23.71 -3.34
CA GLU A 36 -15.58 -24.49 -3.83
C GLU A 36 -16.96 -23.93 -3.45
N ASN A 37 -17.04 -23.08 -2.42
CA ASN A 37 -18.29 -22.45 -1.94
C ASN A 37 -18.23 -20.91 -1.94
N GLU A 38 -17.55 -20.32 -2.92
CA GLU A 38 -17.33 -18.87 -3.01
C GLU A 38 -16.52 -18.25 -1.85
N GLN A 39 -16.01 -19.09 -0.95
CA GLN A 39 -15.09 -18.66 0.09
C GLN A 39 -13.75 -18.22 -0.52
N LEU A 40 -13.13 -17.20 0.09
CA LEU A 40 -11.78 -16.80 -0.26
C LEU A 40 -10.80 -17.80 0.36
N ILE A 41 -9.93 -18.38 -0.46
CA ILE A 41 -8.83 -19.24 -0.01
C ILE A 41 -7.50 -18.62 -0.41
N CYS A 42 -6.46 -18.92 0.38
CA CYS A 42 -5.10 -18.59 0.02
C CYS A 42 -4.53 -19.69 -0.88
N ASP A 43 -4.10 -19.33 -2.09
CA ASP A 43 -3.26 -20.17 -2.95
C ASP A 43 -1.79 -19.98 -2.56
N GLY A 44 -1.51 -20.17 -1.28
CA GLY A 44 -0.24 -19.81 -0.68
C GLY A 44 0.82 -20.88 -0.89
N GLN A 45 1.86 -20.53 -1.62
CA GLN A 45 3.07 -21.32 -1.77
C GLN A 45 4.20 -20.87 -0.82
N PHE A 46 3.97 -19.78 -0.07
CA PHE A 46 4.96 -19.20 0.84
C PHE A 46 4.54 -19.37 2.30
N HIS A 47 5.50 -19.74 3.14
CA HIS A 47 5.28 -19.92 4.58
C HIS A 47 5.65 -18.67 5.37
N THR A 48 6.46 -17.79 4.78
CA THR A 48 6.82 -16.50 5.38
C THR A 48 6.48 -15.34 4.44
N TRP A 49 6.16 -14.19 5.01
CA TRP A 49 5.99 -12.97 4.23
C TRP A 49 7.28 -12.56 3.52
N LYS A 50 8.44 -12.80 4.16
CA LYS A 50 9.76 -12.52 3.59
C LYS A 50 9.96 -13.22 2.24
N GLU A 51 9.64 -14.51 2.15
CA GLU A 51 9.74 -15.28 0.90
C GLU A 51 8.81 -14.69 -0.18
N MET A 52 7.55 -14.44 0.16
CA MET A 52 6.59 -13.87 -0.78
C MET A 52 6.99 -12.47 -1.24
N PHE A 53 7.42 -11.61 -0.32
CA PHE A 53 7.85 -10.25 -0.62
C PHE A 53 9.09 -10.26 -1.52
N GLN A 54 10.06 -11.12 -1.24
CA GLN A 54 11.21 -11.28 -2.13
C GLN A 54 10.77 -11.66 -3.55
N GLU A 55 9.86 -12.63 -3.71
CA GLU A 55 9.33 -13.00 -5.03
C GLU A 55 8.62 -11.82 -5.72
N ILE A 56 7.82 -11.04 -4.99
CA ILE A 56 7.14 -9.84 -5.52
C ILE A 56 8.19 -8.85 -6.07
N ILE A 57 9.21 -8.54 -5.29
CA ILE A 57 10.26 -7.59 -5.69
C ILE A 57 11.06 -8.13 -6.87
N GLU A 58 11.49 -9.40 -6.84
CA GLU A 58 12.26 -10.00 -7.94
C GLU A 58 11.48 -9.99 -9.27
N ARG A 59 10.16 -10.15 -9.24
CA ARG A 59 9.31 -10.01 -10.43
C ARG A 59 9.24 -8.56 -10.92
N GLN A 60 8.99 -7.62 -10.01
CA GLN A 60 8.88 -6.20 -10.36
C GLN A 60 10.18 -5.66 -10.93
N ILE A 61 11.33 -6.01 -10.36
CA ILE A 61 12.64 -5.51 -10.81
C ILE A 61 12.94 -5.91 -12.26
N LYS A 62 12.58 -7.14 -12.66
CA LYS A 62 12.77 -7.61 -14.04
C LYS A 62 12.01 -6.79 -15.09
N GLU A 63 10.92 -6.13 -14.70
CA GLU A 63 10.16 -5.27 -15.62
C GLU A 63 10.94 -4.01 -16.02
N PHE A 64 11.98 -3.64 -15.25
CA PHE A 64 12.79 -2.45 -15.49
C PHE A 64 14.06 -2.70 -16.30
N ASP A 65 14.36 -3.95 -16.67
CA ASP A 65 15.52 -4.28 -17.49
C ASP A 65 15.48 -3.51 -18.83
N LYS A 66 16.56 -2.79 -19.15
CA LYS A 66 16.70 -1.98 -20.36
C LYS A 66 15.69 -0.82 -20.47
N THR A 67 15.13 -0.39 -19.34
CA THR A 67 14.27 0.80 -19.26
C THR A 67 15.04 1.99 -18.70
N VAL A 68 14.46 3.18 -18.79
CA VAL A 68 15.01 4.41 -18.19
C VAL A 68 15.11 4.34 -16.65
N PHE A 69 14.40 3.40 -16.02
CA PHE A 69 14.39 3.22 -14.56
C PHE A 69 15.33 2.10 -14.08
N GLU A 70 16.06 1.41 -14.97
CA GLU A 70 16.86 0.23 -14.63
C GLU A 70 17.79 0.46 -13.41
N GLU A 71 18.57 1.54 -13.43
CA GLU A 71 19.52 1.84 -12.34
C GLU A 71 18.81 2.21 -11.03
N LEU A 72 17.66 2.89 -11.13
CA LEU A 72 16.88 3.28 -9.96
C LEU A 72 16.18 2.07 -9.33
N ALA A 73 15.66 1.16 -10.16
CA ALA A 73 15.11 -0.12 -9.72
C ALA A 73 16.18 -0.97 -9.03
N LYS A 74 17.40 -1.07 -9.59
CA LYS A 74 18.53 -1.75 -8.95
C LYS A 74 18.90 -1.14 -7.60
N ALA A 75 18.88 0.19 -7.47
CA ALA A 75 19.13 0.86 -6.20
C ALA A 75 18.07 0.51 -5.14
N ILE A 76 16.78 0.54 -5.50
CA ILE A 76 15.69 0.09 -4.63
C ILE A 76 15.88 -1.38 -4.25
N HIS A 77 16.16 -2.25 -5.22
CA HIS A 77 16.37 -3.68 -4.99
C HIS A 77 17.48 -3.95 -3.99
N GLY A 78 18.65 -3.32 -4.18
CA GLY A 78 19.79 -3.44 -3.26
C GLY A 78 19.44 -2.99 -1.85
N TYR A 79 18.70 -1.88 -1.71
CA TYR A 79 18.21 -1.42 -0.41
C TYR A 79 17.24 -2.42 0.23
N LEU A 80 16.26 -2.93 -0.51
CA LEU A 80 15.26 -3.86 0.00
C LEU A 80 15.91 -5.19 0.43
N LEU A 81 16.86 -5.72 -0.34
CA LEU A 81 17.58 -6.93 0.03
C LEU A 81 18.43 -6.74 1.29
N LYS A 82 19.14 -5.61 1.42
CA LYS A 82 19.93 -5.27 2.63
C LYS A 82 19.04 -5.17 3.88
N ASN A 83 17.81 -4.70 3.72
CA ASN A 83 16.87 -4.46 4.81
C ASN A 83 15.79 -5.54 4.97
N MET A 84 15.93 -6.69 4.31
CA MET A 84 14.95 -7.78 4.37
C MET A 84 14.78 -8.36 5.78
N HIS A 85 15.77 -8.18 6.65
CA HIS A 85 15.70 -8.55 8.07
C HIS A 85 14.58 -7.83 8.83
N LEU A 86 14.12 -6.65 8.35
CA LEU A 86 13.03 -5.91 8.97
C LEU A 86 11.70 -6.68 8.94
N ILE A 87 11.54 -7.60 8.00
CA ILE A 87 10.34 -8.44 7.83
C ILE A 87 10.62 -9.92 8.09
N ASP A 88 11.74 -10.21 8.76
CA ASP A 88 12.19 -11.56 9.10
C ASP A 88 11.74 -11.94 10.52
N TYR A 89 10.42 -11.99 10.70
CA TYR A 89 9.77 -12.39 11.95
C TYR A 89 8.42 -13.07 11.66
N GLU A 90 7.80 -13.61 12.70
CA GLU A 90 6.48 -14.23 12.59
C GLU A 90 5.41 -13.16 12.33
N ILE A 91 5.03 -13.01 11.06
CA ILE A 91 3.99 -12.09 10.61
C ILE A 91 2.64 -12.81 10.56
N ILE A 92 1.60 -12.19 11.12
CA ILE A 92 0.23 -12.67 10.97
C ILE A 92 -0.25 -12.32 9.56
N SER A 93 -0.50 -13.35 8.74
CA SER A 93 -1.02 -13.18 7.39
C SER A 93 -2.48 -12.69 7.39
N ARG A 94 -2.77 -11.70 6.55
CA ARG A 94 -4.07 -11.02 6.49
C ARG A 94 -4.49 -10.80 5.04
N LEU A 95 -5.80 -10.74 4.81
CA LEU A 95 -6.36 -10.38 3.52
C LEU A 95 -6.12 -8.90 3.24
N LEU A 96 -5.39 -8.59 2.17
CA LEU A 96 -5.12 -7.25 1.67
C LEU A 96 -5.91 -7.05 0.37
N HIS A 97 -6.46 -5.87 0.17
CA HIS A 97 -7.13 -5.47 -1.06
C HIS A 97 -6.14 -5.01 -2.15
N MET A 98 -5.01 -4.45 -1.74
CA MET A 98 -3.88 -3.98 -2.55
C MET A 98 -4.13 -2.77 -3.44
N ASP A 99 -5.35 -2.46 -3.86
CA ASP A 99 -5.65 -1.30 -4.71
C ASP A 99 -6.67 -0.30 -4.13
N LEU A 100 -6.48 0.04 -2.85
CA LEU A 100 -7.34 1.00 -2.13
C LEU A 100 -7.00 2.46 -2.45
N HIS A 101 -7.34 2.90 -3.66
CA HIS A 101 -7.33 4.31 -4.05
C HIS A 101 -8.77 4.86 -4.14
N PRO A 102 -8.97 6.19 -4.20
CA PRO A 102 -10.32 6.79 -4.17
C PRO A 102 -11.28 6.31 -5.27
N GLY A 103 -10.78 5.76 -6.39
CA GLY A 103 -11.62 5.21 -7.45
C GLY A 103 -12.28 3.89 -7.09
N ASN A 104 -11.69 3.15 -6.14
CA ASN A 104 -12.16 1.84 -5.68
C ASN A 104 -12.95 1.93 -4.35
N ILE A 105 -13.28 3.14 -3.90
CA ILE A 105 -14.01 3.37 -2.63
C ILE A 105 -15.33 4.07 -2.93
N LEU A 106 -16.43 3.40 -2.62
CA LEU A 106 -17.77 3.98 -2.72
C LEU A 106 -18.13 4.72 -1.44
N ILE A 107 -18.44 6.01 -1.57
CA ILE A 107 -18.79 6.88 -0.44
C ILE A 107 -20.21 7.41 -0.64
N ASN A 108 -21.07 7.16 0.34
CA ASN A 108 -22.38 7.79 0.43
C ASN A 108 -22.28 9.07 1.26
N PHE A 109 -22.54 10.22 0.64
CA PHE A 109 -22.53 11.53 1.29
C PHE A 109 -23.87 11.91 1.94
N GLY A 110 -24.91 11.07 1.81
CA GLY A 110 -26.26 11.38 2.26
C GLY A 110 -26.94 12.46 1.40
N CYS A 111 -28.19 12.79 1.75
CA CYS A 111 -28.99 13.78 1.03
C CYS A 111 -28.96 15.19 1.68
N ASP A 112 -28.53 15.28 2.93
CA ASP A 112 -28.55 16.51 3.73
C ASP A 112 -27.15 16.90 4.21
N GLN A 113 -26.95 18.20 4.46
CA GLN A 113 -25.66 18.78 4.85
C GLN A 113 -25.15 18.30 6.22
N ASP A 114 -26.04 17.75 7.05
CA ASP A 114 -25.75 17.19 8.38
C ASP A 114 -25.42 15.68 8.34
N CYS A 115 -25.47 15.05 7.16
CA CYS A 115 -25.10 13.66 7.00
C CYS A 115 -23.59 13.51 6.86
N PHE A 116 -22.99 12.66 7.70
CA PHE A 116 -21.58 12.32 7.59
C PHE A 116 -21.35 11.30 6.47
N PRO A 117 -20.25 11.42 5.70
CA PRO A 117 -19.92 10.47 4.65
C PRO A 117 -19.64 9.08 5.25
N ILE A 118 -20.20 8.05 4.63
CA ILE A 118 -20.00 6.64 5.02
C ILE A 118 -19.44 5.88 3.82
N ILE A 119 -18.39 5.07 4.04
CA ILE A 119 -17.90 4.15 3.03
C ILE A 119 -18.87 2.97 2.94
N CYS A 120 -19.48 2.76 1.78
CA CYS A 120 -20.51 1.75 1.57
C CYS A 120 -20.05 0.57 0.71
N GLY A 121 -18.87 0.65 0.10
CA GLY A 121 -18.34 -0.43 -0.72
C GLY A 121 -16.88 -0.25 -1.09
N LEU A 122 -16.22 -1.38 -1.31
CA LEU A 122 -14.90 -1.50 -1.93
C LEU A 122 -15.08 -2.22 -3.26
N LEU A 123 -14.41 -1.73 -4.28
CA LEU A 123 -14.43 -2.28 -5.63
C LEU A 123 -13.07 -2.84 -5.98
N ASP A 124 -13.04 -3.71 -7.00
CA ASP A 124 -11.81 -4.16 -7.64
C ASP A 124 -10.83 -4.92 -6.71
N ILE A 125 -11.27 -6.11 -6.31
CA ILE A 125 -10.50 -7.01 -5.44
C ILE A 125 -9.58 -7.95 -6.24
N GLU A 126 -9.33 -7.70 -7.52
CA GLU A 126 -8.61 -8.63 -8.39
C GLU A 126 -7.14 -8.80 -8.00
N ASP A 127 -6.54 -7.75 -7.44
CA ASP A 127 -5.17 -7.72 -6.93
C ASP A 127 -5.08 -8.11 -5.44
N ALA A 128 -6.18 -8.57 -4.84
CA ALA A 128 -6.19 -8.96 -3.44
C ALA A 128 -5.18 -10.08 -3.15
N LEU A 129 -4.44 -9.94 -2.05
CA LEU A 129 -3.41 -10.89 -1.66
C LEU A 129 -3.44 -11.18 -0.16
N ILE A 130 -2.89 -12.31 0.23
CA ILE A 130 -2.68 -12.68 1.63
C ILE A 130 -1.25 -12.32 2.02
N GLY A 131 -1.12 -11.31 2.90
CA GLY A 131 0.14 -10.63 3.10
C GLY A 131 0.33 -10.03 4.49
N HIS A 132 1.41 -9.27 4.64
CA HIS A 132 1.63 -8.41 5.79
C HIS A 132 0.77 -7.15 5.67
N ASN A 133 -0.10 -6.89 6.64
CA ASN A 133 -0.97 -5.69 6.67
C ASN A 133 -0.22 -4.38 6.46
N GLU A 134 0.97 -4.22 7.04
CA GLU A 134 1.72 -2.98 6.91
C GLU A 134 2.13 -2.65 5.46
N TYR A 135 2.16 -3.66 4.57
CA TYR A 135 2.39 -3.44 3.14
C TYR A 135 1.26 -2.65 2.48
N GLU A 136 0.00 -2.99 2.79
CA GLU A 136 -1.16 -2.22 2.33
C GLU A 136 -1.29 -0.88 3.08
N LEU A 137 -1.05 -0.85 4.39
CA LEU A 137 -1.12 0.40 5.16
C LEU A 137 -0.19 1.46 4.57
N MET A 138 1.04 1.07 4.22
CA MET A 138 1.97 1.99 3.58
C MET A 138 1.41 2.48 2.23
N ARG A 139 0.86 1.60 1.39
CA ARG A 139 0.24 2.03 0.11
C ARG A 139 -0.85 3.07 0.31
N ILE A 140 -1.72 2.88 1.32
CA ILE A 140 -2.76 3.84 1.68
C ILE A 140 -2.13 5.15 2.13
N GLU A 141 -1.13 5.10 3.02
CA GLU A 141 -0.46 6.30 3.51
C GLU A 141 0.19 7.10 2.39
N LYS A 142 0.90 6.42 1.49
CA LYS A 142 1.56 7.06 0.35
C LYS A 142 0.54 7.66 -0.62
N GLY A 143 -0.50 6.91 -0.97
CA GLY A 143 -1.52 7.33 -1.94
C GLY A 143 -2.50 8.39 -1.42
N SER A 144 -2.73 8.44 -0.11
CA SER A 144 -3.77 9.29 0.48
C SER A 144 -3.24 10.48 1.28
N PHE A 145 -2.03 10.38 1.83
CA PHE A 145 -1.52 11.36 2.80
C PHE A 145 -0.24 12.07 2.37
N GLU A 146 0.67 11.44 1.60
CA GLU A 146 2.02 11.97 1.36
C GLU A 146 2.04 13.42 0.82
N ASP A 147 1.10 13.76 -0.06
CA ASP A 147 1.02 15.10 -0.68
C ASP A 147 -0.10 15.99 -0.08
N ALA A 148 -0.76 15.55 1.00
CA ALA A 148 -1.86 16.29 1.62
C ALA A 148 -1.36 17.32 2.65
N GLN A 149 -1.93 18.54 2.63
CA GLN A 149 -1.57 19.60 3.58
C GLN A 149 -1.77 19.19 5.06
N ASP A 150 -2.79 18.38 5.37
CA ASP A 150 -3.07 17.87 6.72
C ASP A 150 -2.59 16.41 6.90
N SER A 151 -1.52 15.99 6.23
CA SER A 151 -1.04 14.59 6.16
C SER A 151 -1.00 13.89 7.53
N ASP A 152 -0.37 14.51 8.53
CA ASP A 152 -0.19 13.94 9.86
C ASP A 152 -1.54 13.73 10.59
N GLU A 153 -2.48 14.66 10.43
CA GLU A 153 -3.81 14.56 11.05
C GLU A 153 -4.64 13.48 10.37
N TYR A 154 -4.61 13.38 9.04
CA TYR A 154 -5.29 12.33 8.29
C TYR A 154 -4.74 10.94 8.64
N ARG A 155 -3.41 10.80 8.65
CA ARG A 155 -2.73 9.57 9.08
C ARG A 155 -3.13 9.18 10.51
N THR A 156 -3.12 10.14 11.44
CA THR A 156 -3.48 9.89 12.83
C THR A 156 -4.91 9.41 12.97
N LYS A 157 -5.87 10.03 12.26
CA LYS A 157 -7.29 9.61 12.26
C LYS A 157 -7.46 8.20 11.71
N PHE A 158 -6.84 7.92 10.57
CA PHE A 158 -6.86 6.61 9.95
C PHE A 158 -6.26 5.53 10.86
N LEU A 159 -5.03 5.71 11.35
CA LEU A 159 -4.36 4.71 12.19
C LEU A 159 -5.04 4.54 13.56
N SER A 160 -5.57 5.60 14.16
CA SER A 160 -6.32 5.50 15.42
C SER A 160 -7.61 4.69 15.27
N ALA A 161 -8.24 4.75 14.10
CA ALA A 161 -9.42 3.96 13.80
C ALA A 161 -9.07 2.51 13.46
N TYR A 162 -8.03 2.31 12.65
CA TYR A 162 -7.49 1.00 12.28
C TYR A 162 -7.03 0.17 13.48
N THR A 163 -6.29 0.79 14.40
CA THR A 163 -5.69 0.12 15.56
C THR A 163 -6.69 -0.35 16.62
N LYS A 164 -7.98 0.03 16.49
CA LYS A 164 -9.07 -0.57 17.27
C LYS A 164 -9.31 -2.04 16.92
N TYR A 165 -8.89 -2.47 15.74
CA TYR A 165 -9.10 -3.84 15.23
C TYR A 165 -7.81 -4.64 15.13
N VAL A 166 -6.70 -3.99 14.75
CA VAL A 166 -5.41 -4.66 14.52
C VAL A 166 -4.29 -3.86 15.18
N LYS A 167 -3.56 -4.49 16.10
CA LYS A 167 -2.33 -3.89 16.67
C LYS A 167 -1.26 -3.82 15.56
N LEU A 168 -0.56 -2.69 15.48
CA LEU A 168 0.64 -2.57 14.65
C LEU A 168 1.80 -3.33 15.30
N ASP A 169 2.61 -3.97 14.47
CA ASP A 169 3.73 -4.75 14.98
C ASP A 169 4.86 -3.80 15.43
N ASP A 170 5.64 -4.25 16.41
CA ASP A 170 6.75 -3.45 16.91
C ASP A 170 7.74 -3.19 15.76
N GLY A 171 8.20 -1.95 15.61
CA GLY A 171 9.04 -1.53 14.49
C GLY A 171 8.29 -1.09 13.22
N TYR A 172 6.97 -0.88 13.27
CA TYR A 172 6.19 -0.37 12.13
C TYR A 172 6.80 0.87 11.48
N GLU A 173 7.19 1.86 12.27
CA GLU A 173 7.79 3.11 11.78
C GLU A 173 9.14 2.88 11.07
N LEU A 174 9.88 1.83 11.44
CA LEU A 174 11.12 1.41 10.75
C LEU A 174 10.82 0.69 9.43
N ARG A 175 9.73 -0.08 9.36
CA ARG A 175 9.28 -0.78 8.14
C ARG A 175 8.57 0.14 7.14
N ARG A 176 8.05 1.28 7.58
CA ARG A 176 7.36 2.24 6.70
C ARG A 176 8.22 2.69 5.50
N PRO A 177 9.46 3.20 5.66
CA PRO A 177 10.29 3.57 4.52
C PRO A 177 10.66 2.36 3.64
N PHE A 178 10.86 1.19 4.24
CA PHE A 178 11.10 -0.07 3.52
C PHE A 178 9.96 -0.40 2.57
N TYR A 179 8.71 -0.39 3.05
CA TYR A 179 7.56 -0.61 2.17
C TYR A 179 7.35 0.55 1.19
N SER A 180 7.60 1.81 1.59
CA SER A 180 7.51 2.99 0.71
C SER A 180 8.31 2.84 -0.56
N LEU A 181 9.58 2.42 -0.45
CA LEU A 181 10.45 2.20 -1.60
C LEU A 181 9.93 1.09 -2.52
N SER A 182 9.34 0.02 -1.98
CA SER A 182 8.74 -1.01 -2.84
C SER A 182 7.54 -0.51 -3.65
N ARG A 183 6.80 0.52 -3.16
CA ARG A 183 5.71 1.12 -3.93
C ARG A 183 6.21 2.05 -5.02
N GLU A 184 7.40 2.62 -4.89
CA GLU A 184 8.00 3.41 -5.98
C GLU A 184 8.19 2.57 -7.25
N LEU A 185 8.46 1.26 -7.11
CA LEU A 185 8.50 0.33 -8.26
C LEU A 185 7.17 0.37 -9.04
N VAL A 186 6.03 0.35 -8.36
CA VAL A 186 4.73 0.44 -9.04
C VAL A 186 4.54 1.80 -9.70
N GLY A 187 4.92 2.89 -9.03
CA GLY A 187 4.86 4.23 -9.61
C GLY A 187 5.68 4.35 -10.90
N MET A 188 6.90 3.81 -10.89
CA MET A 188 7.77 3.75 -12.07
C MET A 188 7.16 2.90 -13.19
N LYS A 189 6.57 1.73 -12.87
CA LYS A 189 5.87 0.88 -13.84
C LYS A 189 4.74 1.64 -14.51
N CYS A 190 3.87 2.30 -13.74
CA CYS A 190 2.75 3.04 -14.30
C CYS A 190 3.22 4.21 -15.19
N LEU A 191 4.35 4.85 -14.88
CA LEU A 191 4.94 5.85 -15.78
C LEU A 191 5.44 5.25 -17.10
N LEU A 192 6.03 4.05 -17.07
CA LEU A 192 6.44 3.35 -18.29
C LEU A 192 5.23 2.98 -19.17
N GLU A 193 4.15 2.50 -18.56
CA GLU A 193 2.98 2.00 -19.29
C GLU A 193 2.06 3.11 -19.79
N TYR A 194 1.87 4.17 -19.00
CA TYR A 194 0.85 5.19 -19.25
C TYR A 194 1.42 6.59 -19.50
N GLY A 195 2.70 6.83 -19.22
CA GLY A 195 3.37 8.11 -19.42
C GLY A 195 2.61 9.27 -18.74
N LEU A 196 2.36 10.35 -19.50
CA LEU A 196 1.62 11.52 -19.01
C LEU A 196 0.17 11.24 -18.59
N LYS A 197 -0.44 10.13 -19.02
CA LYS A 197 -1.80 9.79 -18.57
C LYS A 197 -1.86 9.38 -17.10
N TYR A 198 -0.72 9.03 -16.51
CA TYR A 198 -0.59 8.62 -15.12
C TYR A 198 -0.24 9.77 -14.17
N THR A 199 0.35 10.85 -14.69
CA THR A 199 0.86 11.96 -13.86
C THR A 199 0.13 13.26 -14.17
N GLN A 200 -0.09 14.09 -13.14
CA GLN A 200 -0.51 15.49 -13.32
C GLN A 200 0.68 16.44 -13.54
N ALA A 201 1.91 15.90 -13.64
CA ALA A 201 3.12 16.68 -13.87
C ALA A 201 3.17 17.28 -15.29
N GLU A 202 3.91 18.38 -15.44
CA GLU A 202 4.11 19.04 -16.73
C GLU A 202 4.89 18.16 -17.72
N SER A 203 5.70 17.22 -17.21
CA SER A 203 6.42 16.23 -18.01
C SER A 203 6.68 14.90 -17.27
N VAL A 204 6.97 13.84 -18.03
CA VAL A 204 7.36 12.53 -17.47
C VAL A 204 8.73 12.67 -16.78
N GLU A 205 9.63 13.46 -17.35
CA GLU A 205 10.99 13.70 -16.85
C GLU A 205 10.99 14.36 -15.47
N GLU A 206 10.08 15.31 -15.23
CA GLU A 206 9.94 15.95 -13.92
C GLU A 206 9.45 14.94 -12.87
N HIS A 207 8.48 14.11 -13.22
CA HIS A 207 7.98 13.07 -12.31
C HIS A 207 9.07 12.03 -12.00
N MET A 208 9.84 11.61 -13.01
CA MET A 208 11.00 10.73 -12.83
C MET A 208 12.01 11.31 -11.84
N LYS A 209 12.34 12.59 -11.99
CA LYS A 209 13.27 13.29 -11.09
C LYS A 209 12.73 13.36 -9.66
N ASN A 210 11.43 13.57 -9.49
CA ASN A 210 10.80 13.57 -8.17
C ASN A 210 10.86 12.20 -7.50
N ILE A 211 10.57 11.12 -8.24
CA ILE A 211 10.73 9.73 -7.75
C ILE A 211 12.18 9.47 -7.36
N GLU A 212 13.14 9.84 -8.22
CA GLU A 212 14.57 9.66 -7.94
C GLU A 212 15.01 10.39 -6.66
N LEU A 213 14.58 11.64 -6.48
CA LEU A 213 14.87 12.42 -5.27
C LEU A 213 14.27 11.78 -4.02
N LYS A 214 13.01 11.31 -4.09
CA LYS A 214 12.33 10.61 -2.98
C LYS A 214 13.09 9.33 -2.59
N ILE A 215 13.50 8.53 -3.57
CA ILE A 215 14.24 7.28 -3.33
C ILE A 215 15.60 7.56 -2.70
N ARG A 216 16.40 8.45 -3.30
CA ARG A 216 17.73 8.82 -2.78
C ARG A 216 17.65 9.35 -1.36
N LYS A 217 16.67 10.21 -1.07
CA LYS A 217 16.44 10.73 0.28
C LYS A 217 16.09 9.61 1.25
N THR A 218 15.14 8.75 0.90
CA THR A 218 14.71 7.65 1.79
C THR A 218 15.84 6.68 2.10
N ILE A 219 16.67 6.34 1.10
CA ILE A 219 17.85 5.50 1.29
C ILE A 219 18.85 6.21 2.22
N SER A 220 19.15 7.48 1.97
CA SER A 220 20.09 8.25 2.80
C SER A 220 19.64 8.46 4.23
N ASP A 221 18.34 8.64 4.48
CA ASP A 221 17.78 8.82 5.83
C ASP A 221 17.77 7.50 6.63
N SER A 222 18.02 6.36 5.96
CA SER A 222 17.98 5.01 6.52
C SER A 222 19.36 4.36 6.70
N GLU A 223 20.45 5.04 6.34
CA GLU A 223 21.85 4.62 6.54
C GLU A 223 22.51 5.37 7.71
#